data_AF-A0A3D3JTN8-F1
#
_entry.id   AF-A0A3D3JTN8-F1
#
_cell.length_a   1.000
_cell.length_b   1.000
_cell.length_c   1.000
_cell.angle_alpha   90.00
_cell.angle_beta   90.00
_cell.angle_gamma   90.00
#
_symmetry.space_group_name_H-M   'P 1'
#
loop_
_entity.id
_entity.type
_entity.pdbx_description
1 polymer ?
#
loop_
_entity_poly.entity_id
_entity_poly.type
_entity_poly.pdbx_seq_one_letter_code
_entity_poly.pdbx_strand_id
1 'polypeptide(L)'
;MQFRLFNNAGVDFPKAFEQTEANDWVRVVDTDLRGVCLCARRVVLEMLKSGGGVIVDIAFVHSIAGLSVAADADECLNFWKSHIPMRRVGKP
;
A
#
# COMPACT_ATOMS: atom_id res chain seq x y z
N MET A 1 -2.85 25.88 -4.61
CA MET A 1 -2.56 24.79 -3.66
C MET A 1 -2.41 23.51 -4.47
N GLN A 2 -1.35 22.71 -4.29
CA GLN A 2 -1.20 21.45 -5.02
C GLN A 2 -1.83 20.34 -4.19
N PHE A 3 -2.97 19.81 -4.62
CA PHE A 3 -3.63 18.70 -3.93
C PHE A 3 -2.84 17.42 -4.15
N ARG A 4 -2.56 16.73 -3.05
CA ARG A 4 -1.89 15.43 -3.06
C ARG A 4 -2.62 14.48 -2.12
N LEU A 5 -2.94 13.30 -2.61
CA LEU A 5 -3.44 12.18 -1.82
C LEU A 5 -2.37 11.09 -1.80
N PHE A 6 -2.08 10.59 -0.60
CA PHE A 6 -1.22 9.43 -0.39
C PHE A 6 -2.06 8.32 0.22
N ASN A 7 -2.45 7.34 -0.59
CA ASN A 7 -3.13 6.15 -0.10
C ASN A 7 -2.08 5.19 0.48
N ASN A 8 -1.77 5.42 1.76
CA ASN A 8 -0.76 4.66 2.51
C ASN A 8 -1.37 3.65 3.49
N ALA A 9 -2.62 3.85 3.92
CA ALA A 9 -3.28 2.91 4.82
C ALA A 9 -3.39 1.55 4.12
N GLY A 10 -2.92 0.50 4.79
CA GLY A 10 -2.99 -0.87 4.33
C GLY A 10 -2.90 -1.85 5.51
N VAL A 11 -3.41 -3.07 5.33
CA VAL A 11 -3.40 -4.12 6.35
C VAL A 11 -3.12 -5.48 5.71
N ASP A 12 -2.39 -6.34 6.42
CA ASP A 12 -2.30 -7.76 6.09
C ASP A 12 -2.88 -8.64 7.22
N PHE A 13 -2.88 -9.95 6.99
CA PHE A 13 -3.04 -10.94 8.04
C PHE A 13 -2.01 -12.07 7.85
N PRO A 14 -1.08 -12.28 8.79
CA PRO A 14 -0.07 -13.32 8.66
C PRO A 14 -0.61 -14.65 9.20
N LYS A 15 -1.55 -15.26 8.49
CA LYS A 15 -2.11 -16.58 8.81
C LYS A 15 -1.74 -17.60 7.73
N ALA A 16 -1.67 -18.86 8.13
CA ALA A 16 -1.66 -19.94 7.16
C ALA A 16 -2.97 -19.91 6.34
N PHE A 17 -2.90 -20.31 5.08
CA PHE A 17 -4.01 -20.17 4.14
C PHE A 17 -5.27 -20.90 4.63
N GLU A 18 -5.11 -22.11 5.17
CA GLU A 18 -6.19 -22.93 5.73
C GLU A 18 -6.79 -22.40 7.04
N GLN A 19 -6.13 -21.43 7.67
CA GLN A 19 -6.60 -20.74 8.89
C GLN A 19 -7.19 -19.36 8.60
N THR A 20 -7.24 -18.97 7.32
CA THR A 20 -7.76 -17.67 6.90
C THR A 20 -9.28 -17.68 6.97
N GLU A 21 -9.84 -16.76 7.74
CA GLU A 21 -11.27 -16.56 7.82
C GLU A 21 -11.72 -15.57 6.74
N ALA A 22 -12.97 -15.70 6.27
CA ALA A 22 -13.52 -14.78 5.28
C ALA A 22 -13.43 -13.30 5.73
N ASN A 23 -13.55 -13.05 7.05
CA ASN A 23 -13.49 -11.71 7.60
C ASN A 23 -12.07 -11.11 7.60
N ASP A 24 -11.03 -11.95 7.63
CA ASP A 24 -9.64 -11.49 7.45
C ASP A 24 -9.47 -10.92 6.03
N TRP A 25 -9.99 -11.64 5.04
CA TRP A 25 -9.97 -11.21 3.65
C TRP A 25 -10.79 -9.95 3.40
N VAL A 26 -12.01 -9.87 3.96
CA VAL A 26 -12.86 -8.68 3.87
C VAL A 26 -12.13 -7.45 4.40
N ARG A 27 -11.41 -7.56 5.52
CA ARG A 27 -10.65 -6.45 6.10
C ARG A 27 -9.57 -5.91 5.15
N VAL A 28 -8.83 -6.80 4.49
CA VAL A 28 -7.80 -6.42 3.50
C VAL A 28 -8.46 -5.73 2.31
N VAL A 29 -9.50 -6.33 1.72
CA VAL A 29 -10.18 -5.75 0.55
C VAL A 29 -10.82 -4.39 0.87
N ASP A 30 -11.47 -4.27 2.04
CA ASP A 30 -12.12 -3.02 2.44
C ASP A 30 -11.10 -1.89 2.68
N THR A 31 -9.92 -2.20 3.21
CA THR A 31 -8.88 -1.19 3.49
C THR A 31 -8.07 -0.87 2.22
N ASP A 32 -7.51 -1.89 1.60
CA ASP A 32 -6.42 -1.76 0.62
C ASP A 32 -6.94 -1.55 -0.81
N LEU A 33 -8.20 -1.87 -1.08
CA LEU A 33 -8.82 -1.67 -2.40
C LEU A 33 -9.98 -0.69 -2.33
N ARG A 34 -10.98 -0.98 -1.50
CA ARG A 34 -12.18 -0.15 -1.40
C ARG A 34 -11.86 1.21 -0.79
N GLY A 35 -11.09 1.26 0.30
CA GLY A 35 -10.67 2.50 0.96
C GLY A 35 -9.93 3.44 0.00
N VAL A 36 -8.95 2.89 -0.73
CA VAL A 36 -8.19 3.61 -1.78
C VAL A 36 -9.12 4.24 -2.81
N CYS A 37 -10.06 3.46 -3.35
CA CYS A 37 -11.03 3.95 -4.33
C CYS A 37 -11.91 5.07 -3.78
N LEU A 38 -12.43 4.92 -2.56
CA LEU A 38 -13.30 5.91 -1.93
C LEU A 38 -12.56 7.23 -1.63
N CYS A 39 -11.33 7.16 -1.12
CA CYS A 39 -10.48 8.32 -0.88
C CYS A 39 -10.17 9.05 -2.20
N ALA A 40 -9.73 8.33 -3.23
CA ALA A 40 -9.46 8.89 -4.54
C ALA A 40 -10.70 9.55 -5.15
N ARG A 41 -11.85 8.88 -5.10
CA ARG A 41 -13.14 9.42 -5.57
C ARG A 41 -13.52 10.72 -4.88
N ARG A 42 -13.24 10.86 -3.58
CA ARG A 42 -13.56 12.09 -2.85
C ARG A 42 -12.62 13.23 -3.23
N VAL A 43 -11.32 12.96 -3.30
CA VAL A 43 -10.30 13.98 -3.55
C VAL A 43 -10.27 14.44 -5.00
N VAL A 44 -10.53 13.55 -5.97
CA VAL A 44 -10.49 13.90 -7.40
C VAL A 44 -11.49 15.02 -7.74
N LEU A 45 -12.62 15.09 -7.05
CA LEU A 45 -13.62 16.15 -7.24
C LEU A 45 -13.05 17.54 -6.93
N GLU A 46 -12.19 17.66 -5.92
CA GLU A 46 -11.53 18.93 -5.58
C GLU A 46 -10.33 19.21 -6.49
N MET A 47 -9.57 18.16 -6.86
CA MET A 47 -8.47 18.28 -7.82
C MET A 47 -8.95 18.82 -9.17
N LEU A 48 -10.11 18.38 -9.67
CA LEU A 48 -10.68 18.86 -10.93
C LEU A 48 -11.02 20.35 -10.86
N LYS A 49 -11.58 20.83 -9.74
CA LYS A 49 -11.86 22.25 -9.53
C LYS A 49 -10.58 23.10 -9.46
N SER A 50 -9.50 22.54 -8.95
CA SER A 50 -8.21 23.22 -8.81
C SER A 50 -7.30 23.13 -10.04
N GLY A 51 -7.75 22.51 -11.13
CA GLY A 51 -6.95 22.33 -12.36
C GLY A 51 -5.92 21.20 -12.29
N GLY A 52 -6.03 20.29 -11.32
CA GLY A 52 -5.20 19.09 -11.21
C GLY A 52 -4.73 18.77 -9.79
N GLY A 53 -4.06 17.61 -9.67
CA GLY A 53 -3.48 17.10 -8.44
C GLY A 53 -2.73 15.80 -8.69
N VAL A 54 -2.19 15.21 -7.62
CA VAL A 54 -1.46 13.93 -7.66
C VAL A 54 -2.06 12.94 -6.67
N ILE A 55 -2.31 11.71 -7.11
CA ILE A 55 -2.65 10.58 -6.24
C ILE A 55 -1.48 9.61 -6.29
N VAL A 56 -1.00 9.20 -5.12
CA VAL A 56 0.06 8.20 -4.96
C VAL A 56 -0.51 7.04 -4.16
N ASP A 57 -0.54 5.87 -4.77
CA ASP A 57 -0.94 4.61 -4.14
C ASP A 57 0.31 3.82 -3.76
N ILE A 58 0.42 3.43 -2.50
CA ILE A 58 1.52 2.60 -2.03
C ILE A 58 1.15 1.14 -2.31
N ALA A 59 1.82 0.54 -3.29
CA ALA A 59 1.69 -0.87 -3.61
C ALA A 59 2.74 -1.70 -2.86
N PHE A 60 2.43 -2.97 -2.66
CA PHE A 60 3.33 -3.93 -2.03
C PHE A 60 4.09 -4.75 -3.09
N VAL A 61 5.37 -5.06 -2.86
CA VAL A 61 6.23 -5.78 -3.84
C VAL A 61 5.65 -7.14 -4.27
N HIS A 62 4.97 -7.85 -3.37
CA HIS A 62 4.28 -9.12 -3.67
C HIS A 62 3.16 -8.97 -4.73
N SER A 63 2.76 -7.75 -5.10
CA SER A 63 1.76 -7.51 -6.16
C SER A 63 2.33 -7.75 -7.58
N ILE A 64 3.66 -7.76 -7.73
CA ILE A 64 4.36 -7.84 -9.03
C ILE A 64 5.08 -9.17 -9.20
N ALA A 65 5.57 -9.75 -8.11
CA ALA A 65 6.18 -11.07 -8.10
C ALA A 65 5.50 -11.89 -6.99
N GLY A 66 5.05 -13.11 -7.33
CA GLY A 66 4.57 -14.11 -6.36
C GLY A 66 5.71 -14.62 -5.49
N LEU A 67 6.40 -13.71 -4.82
CA LEU A 67 7.39 -13.98 -3.82
C LEU A 67 6.63 -14.58 -2.65
N SER A 68 7.09 -15.74 -2.19
CA SER A 68 6.77 -16.17 -0.82
C SER A 68 7.04 -14.97 0.08
N VAL A 69 6.09 -14.67 0.97
CA VAL A 69 6.32 -13.70 2.05
C VAL A 69 7.73 -13.95 2.57
N ALA A 70 8.60 -12.94 2.49
CA ALA A 70 9.87 -13.00 3.18
C ALA A 70 9.52 -13.34 4.62
N ALA A 71 9.81 -14.58 5.02
CA ALA A 71 9.29 -15.15 6.26
C ALA A 71 9.88 -14.41 7.47
N ASP A 72 10.91 -13.60 7.22
CA ASP A 72 11.60 -12.79 8.18
C ASP A 72 11.73 -11.31 7.73
N ALA A 73 11.81 -10.43 8.72
CA ALA A 73 11.94 -9.00 8.51
C ALA A 73 13.29 -8.58 7.91
N ASP A 74 14.34 -9.39 8.08
CA ASP A 74 15.69 -9.12 7.58
C ASP A 74 15.79 -9.35 6.07
N GLU A 75 15.11 -10.35 5.53
CA GLU A 75 14.97 -10.65 4.11
C GLU A 75 14.17 -9.54 3.42
N CYS A 76 13.07 -9.09 4.02
CA CYS A 76 12.40 -7.85 3.62
C CYS A 76 13.41 -6.69 3.57
N LEU A 77 14.11 -6.42 4.66
CA LEU A 77 15.05 -5.30 4.74
C LEU A 77 16.16 -5.39 3.68
N ASN A 78 16.66 -6.58 3.40
CA ASN A 78 17.70 -6.83 2.39
C ASN A 78 17.17 -6.62 0.96
N PHE A 79 15.95 -7.06 0.66
CA PHE A 79 15.30 -6.77 -0.61
C PHE A 79 15.15 -5.26 -0.83
N TRP A 80 14.66 -4.54 0.20
CA TRP A 80 14.45 -3.10 0.12
C TRP A 80 15.76 -2.33 -0.08
N LYS A 81 16.83 -2.70 0.63
CA LYS A 81 18.16 -2.10 0.46
C LYS A 81 18.76 -2.32 -0.93
N SER A 82 18.44 -3.43 -1.59
CA SER A 82 19.03 -3.80 -2.89
C SER A 82 18.26 -3.25 -4.09
N HIS A 83 16.94 -3.06 -3.98
CA HIS A 83 16.08 -2.71 -5.12
C HIS A 83 15.49 -1.31 -5.05
N ILE A 84 15.40 -0.71 -3.86
CA ILE A 84 14.92 0.66 -3.69
C ILE A 84 16.15 1.55 -3.53
N PRO A 85 16.37 2.58 -4.36
CA PRO A 85 17.41 3.56 -4.13
C PRO A 85 17.08 4.35 -2.86
N MET A 86 17.49 3.82 -1.71
CA MET A 86 17.31 4.34 -0.35
C MET A 86 18.16 5.61 -0.17
N ARG A 87 17.85 6.69 -0.88
CA ARG A 87 18.60 7.95 -0.78
C ARG A 87 18.19 8.81 0.42
N ARG A 88 17.04 8.56 1.05
CA ARG A 88 16.59 9.24 2.28
C ARG A 88 15.59 8.39 3.08
N VAL A 89 16.08 7.44 3.87
CA VAL A 89 15.37 7.03 5.07
C VAL A 89 16.30 7.43 6.21
N GLY A 90 15.91 8.48 6.95
CA GLY A 90 16.61 8.82 8.18
C GLY A 90 16.63 7.62 9.12
N LYS A 91 17.60 7.56 10.04
CA LYS A 91 17.54 6.55 11.11
C LYS A 91 16.17 6.67 11.83
N PRO A 92 15.56 5.53 12.22
CA PRO A 92 14.34 5.52 13.02
C PRO A 92 14.42 6.47 14.22
#